data_AF-A0A8J2BIX2-F1
#
_entry.id   AF-A0A8J2BIX2-F1
#
_cell.length_a   1.000
_cell.length_b   1.000
_cell.length_c   1.000
_cell.angle_alpha   90.00
_cell.angle_beta   90.00
_cell.angle_gamma   90.00
#
_symmetry.space_group_name_H-M   'P 1'
#
loop_
_entity.id
_entity.type
_entity.pdbx_description
1 polymer ?
#
loop_
_entity_poly.entity_id
_entity_poly.type
_entity_poly.pdbx_seq_one_letter_code
_entity_poly.pdbx_strand_id
1 'polypeptide(L)'
;MNTQNPSNSGTSSCSEVFIDRCIDRVNVMNSKVKPKKVTIKGSDGNLYPFLGKMEQRGDLKKDKRVMELCNLLNKLLRRNGESMQRKLDILIKNFSKPRHICNVYTLTENHGLLEWVQNTVPMRNCIEQEHMHCKHNLLDPDTFAIHNMDYLTKLVPRHPPVLHLWYQRTSADPSDWLARRNTYAKSLAVWSMLGYILGLGDRHGENILIDKVSGSIVHVDFDCLFGRGLHLAKPEVVPFRLTANCVTPLGVTGVEGLYRHSCEVFMKVIQNNRDTLSAVLGSFVADPFVDWKNKV
;
A
#
# COMPACT_ATOMS: atom_id res chain seq x y z
N MET A 1 9.70 35.70 49.61
CA MET A 1 8.70 34.69 49.99
C MET A 1 7.95 34.28 48.75
N ASN A 2 7.89 32.97 48.54
CA ASN A 2 7.44 32.28 47.32
C ASN A 2 5.98 32.58 46.94
N THR A 3 5.74 32.79 45.64
CA THR A 3 4.47 32.44 44.99
C THR A 3 4.79 31.51 43.82
N GLN A 4 4.72 30.21 44.07
CA GLN A 4 4.75 29.18 43.04
C GLN A 4 3.36 29.07 42.40
N ASN A 5 3.30 29.24 41.08
CA ASN A 5 2.18 28.82 40.24
C ASN A 5 2.17 27.28 40.12
N PRO A 6 1.02 26.59 40.23
CA PRO A 6 0.95 25.19 39.86
C PRO A 6 0.92 25.06 38.33
N SER A 7 1.89 24.33 37.83
CA SER A 7 2.03 23.87 36.45
C SER A 7 0.87 22.96 36.04
N ASN A 8 0.07 23.37 35.07
CA ASN A 8 -0.93 22.51 34.44
C ASN A 8 -0.27 21.75 33.28
N SER A 9 0.38 20.62 33.60
CA SER A 9 0.89 19.67 32.60
C SER A 9 -0.25 18.79 32.11
N GLY A 10 -0.89 19.18 31.00
CA GLY A 10 -1.84 18.34 30.29
C GLY A 10 -1.14 17.17 29.59
N THR A 11 -0.93 16.08 30.31
CA THR A 11 -0.63 14.78 29.71
C THR A 11 -1.91 14.24 29.10
N SER A 12 -2.05 14.32 27.78
CA SER A 12 -3.15 13.68 27.05
C SER A 12 -3.03 12.17 27.20
N SER A 13 -3.66 11.60 28.23
CA SER A 13 -3.77 10.16 28.40
C SER A 13 -4.58 9.61 27.22
N CYS A 14 -3.93 8.81 26.36
CA CYS A 14 -4.64 8.06 25.35
C CYS A 14 -5.48 7.00 26.07
N SER A 15 -6.76 7.29 26.32
CA SER A 15 -7.69 6.35 26.94
C SER A 15 -7.75 5.07 26.12
N GLU A 16 -7.65 3.91 26.78
CA GLU A 16 -7.85 2.62 26.15
C GLU A 16 -9.25 2.55 25.52
N VAL A 17 -9.33 2.03 24.31
CA VAL A 17 -10.59 1.88 23.57
C VAL A 17 -11.01 0.41 23.63
N PHE A 18 -12.18 0.15 24.19
CA PHE A 18 -12.78 -1.18 24.31
C PHE A 18 -13.78 -1.44 23.18
N ILE A 19 -14.14 -2.71 22.98
CA ILE A 19 -15.20 -3.08 22.04
C ILE A 19 -16.56 -2.78 22.70
N ASP A 20 -17.37 -1.92 22.07
CA ASP A 20 -18.76 -1.65 22.48
C ASP A 20 -19.69 -2.71 21.89
N ARG A 21 -19.69 -2.88 20.56
CA ARG A 21 -20.49 -3.90 19.87
C ARG A 21 -19.99 -4.23 18.46
N CYS A 22 -20.39 -5.39 17.94
CA CYS A 22 -20.27 -5.71 16.51
C CYS A 22 -21.51 -5.18 15.75
N ILE A 23 -21.32 -4.68 14.53
CA ILE A 23 -22.41 -4.23 13.66
C ILE A 23 -22.99 -5.45 12.91
N ASP A 24 -24.31 -5.64 13.01
CA ASP A 24 -24.99 -6.83 12.47
C ASP A 24 -24.95 -6.94 10.94
N ARG A 25 -24.76 -5.83 10.24
CA ARG A 25 -24.67 -5.80 8.78
C ARG A 25 -23.24 -6.11 8.32
N VAL A 26 -23.09 -7.24 7.63
CA VAL A 26 -21.84 -7.68 7.02
C VAL A 26 -21.91 -7.48 5.51
N ASN A 27 -20.91 -6.81 4.93
CA ASN A 27 -20.82 -6.65 3.48
C ASN A 27 -19.92 -7.75 2.91
N VAL A 28 -20.42 -8.52 1.95
CA VAL A 28 -19.64 -9.53 1.24
C VAL A 28 -19.04 -8.90 -0.02
N MET A 29 -17.73 -8.99 -0.17
CA MET A 29 -17.02 -8.41 -1.31
C MET A 29 -17.10 -9.33 -2.53
N ASN A 30 -17.24 -8.76 -3.71
CA ASN A 30 -17.21 -9.49 -4.98
C ASN A 30 -15.76 -9.83 -5.36
N SER A 31 -15.27 -10.96 -4.87
CA SER A 31 -13.96 -11.53 -5.21
C SER A 31 -14.03 -13.06 -5.17
N LYS A 32 -13.01 -13.75 -5.68
CA LYS A 32 -12.92 -15.22 -5.79
C LYS A 32 -13.22 -15.94 -4.47
N VAL A 33 -12.74 -15.37 -3.35
CA VAL A 33 -12.91 -15.93 -1.99
C VAL A 33 -14.05 -15.31 -1.19
N LYS A 34 -14.81 -14.36 -1.78
CA LYS A 34 -15.93 -13.63 -1.15
C LYS A 34 -15.65 -13.23 0.31
N PRO A 35 -14.63 -12.37 0.55
CA PRO A 35 -14.26 -11.96 1.91
C PRO A 35 -15.35 -11.07 2.53
N LYS A 36 -15.43 -11.09 3.86
CA LYS A 36 -16.53 -10.46 4.62
C LYS A 36 -16.01 -9.22 5.34
N LYS A 37 -16.61 -8.06 5.07
CA LYS A 37 -16.32 -6.83 5.81
C LYS A 37 -17.20 -6.78 7.05
N VAL A 38 -16.58 -6.96 8.21
CA VAL A 38 -17.19 -6.89 9.55
C VAL A 38 -16.83 -5.55 10.15
N THR A 39 -17.75 -4.90 10.87
CA THR A 39 -17.47 -3.59 11.50
C THR A 39 -17.69 -3.68 12.99
N ILE A 40 -16.70 -3.23 13.77
CA ILE A 40 -16.75 -3.18 15.24
C ILE A 40 -16.89 -1.72 15.66
N LYS A 41 -17.78 -1.42 16.60
CA LYS A 41 -17.90 -0.11 17.23
C LYS A 41 -17.08 -0.11 18.53
N GLY A 42 -16.22 0.89 18.70
CA GLY A 42 -15.44 1.08 19.92
C GLY A 42 -16.20 1.87 20.99
N SER A 43 -15.71 1.81 22.22
CA SER A 43 -16.20 2.60 23.36
C SER A 43 -16.04 4.11 23.16
N ASP A 44 -15.15 4.51 22.25
CA ASP A 44 -14.96 5.90 21.80
C ASP A 44 -16.00 6.34 20.75
N GLY A 45 -16.94 5.46 20.39
CA GLY A 45 -17.97 5.70 19.40
C GLY A 45 -17.52 5.53 17.95
N ASN A 46 -16.22 5.30 17.70
CA ASN A 46 -15.69 5.15 16.35
C ASN A 46 -15.98 3.77 15.76
N LEU A 47 -16.03 3.69 14.43
CA LEU A 47 -16.22 2.46 13.69
C LEU A 47 -14.88 1.93 13.17
N TYR A 48 -14.62 0.66 13.44
CA TYR A 48 -13.42 -0.10 13.11
C TYR A 48 -13.80 -1.23 12.14
N PRO A 49 -13.72 -0.99 10.82
CA PRO A 49 -13.96 -2.03 9.83
C PRO A 49 -12.78 -3.00 9.75
N PHE A 50 -13.09 -4.28 9.60
CA PHE A 50 -12.16 -5.38 9.38
C PHE A 50 -12.61 -6.21 8.17
N LEU A 51 -11.65 -6.74 7.44
CA LEU A 51 -11.86 -7.72 6.39
C LEU A 51 -11.56 -9.11 6.94
N GLY A 52 -12.60 -9.91 7.11
CA GLY A 52 -12.50 -11.34 7.33
C GLY A 52 -12.13 -12.04 6.03
N LYS A 53 -10.88 -12.50 5.95
CA LYS A 53 -10.35 -13.31 4.86
C LYS A 53 -10.28 -14.77 5.31
N MET A 54 -10.66 -15.65 4.40
CA MET A 54 -10.41 -17.08 4.48
C MET A 54 -9.48 -17.40 3.32
N GLU A 55 -8.29 -17.89 3.63
CA GLU A 55 -7.25 -18.12 2.63
C GLU A 55 -6.67 -19.52 2.77
N GLN A 56 -5.91 -19.90 1.75
CA GLN A 56 -5.18 -21.17 1.75
C GLN A 56 -4.04 -21.11 2.78
N ARG A 57 -3.41 -22.26 3.02
CA ARG A 57 -2.55 -22.48 4.17
C ARG A 57 -1.34 -21.53 4.17
N GLY A 58 -1.39 -20.49 5.00
CA GLY A 58 -0.25 -19.62 5.32
C GLY A 58 -0.21 -18.23 4.67
N ASP A 59 -1.17 -17.85 3.82
CA ASP A 59 -1.16 -16.57 3.09
C ASP A 59 -1.29 -15.35 4.03
N LEU A 60 -2.27 -15.38 4.95
CA LEU A 60 -2.42 -14.37 6.00
C LEU A 60 -1.20 -14.21 6.91
N LYS A 61 -0.40 -15.27 7.08
CA LYS A 61 0.87 -15.17 7.84
C LYS A 61 1.91 -14.39 7.04
N LYS A 62 1.98 -14.57 5.72
CA LYS A 62 2.83 -13.76 4.83
C LYS A 62 2.45 -12.29 4.92
N ASP A 63 1.15 -11.98 4.82
CA ASP A 63 0.63 -10.62 5.00
C ASP A 63 1.07 -10.04 6.35
N LYS A 64 0.83 -10.77 7.46
CA LYS A 64 1.23 -10.33 8.81
C LYS A 64 2.73 -10.04 8.91
N ARG A 65 3.58 -10.91 8.37
CA ARG A 65 5.04 -10.73 8.40
C ARG A 65 5.48 -9.52 7.59
N VAL A 66 4.96 -9.34 6.37
CA VAL A 66 5.26 -8.15 5.56
C VAL A 66 4.81 -6.87 6.27
N MET A 67 3.67 -6.91 6.95
CA MET A 67 3.17 -5.80 7.76
C MET A 67 4.06 -5.47 8.97
N GLU A 68 4.55 -6.47 9.68
CA GLU A 68 5.54 -6.32 10.75
C GLU A 68 6.84 -5.69 10.23
N LEU A 69 7.33 -6.17 9.07
CA LEU A 69 8.51 -5.61 8.41
C LEU A 69 8.28 -4.14 8.03
N CYS A 70 7.13 -3.81 7.43
CA CYS A 70 6.79 -2.42 7.09
C CYS A 70 6.82 -1.53 8.35
N ASN A 71 6.28 -2.00 9.47
CA ASN A 71 6.31 -1.26 10.74
C ASN A 71 7.73 -1.02 11.26
N LEU A 72 8.61 -2.02 11.16
CA LEU A 72 10.02 -1.87 11.48
C LEU A 72 10.71 -0.85 10.57
N LEU A 73 10.50 -0.95 9.25
CA LEU A 73 11.10 -0.04 8.28
C LEU A 73 10.68 1.41 8.53
N ASN A 74 9.42 1.66 8.89
CA ASN A 74 8.98 3.00 9.28
C ASN A 74 9.72 3.52 10.51
N LYS A 75 10.03 2.67 11.50
CA LYS A 75 10.85 3.08 12.65
C LYS A 75 12.27 3.43 12.22
N LEU A 76 12.85 2.69 11.29
CA LEU A 76 14.19 2.97 10.74
C LEU A 76 14.22 4.28 9.94
N LEU A 77 13.22 4.51 9.08
CA LEU A 77 13.07 5.76 8.32
C LEU A 77 12.88 6.98 9.22
N ARG A 78 12.22 6.83 10.38
CA ARG A 78 12.06 7.92 11.35
C ARG A 78 13.33 8.24 12.14
N ARG A 79 14.24 7.28 12.27
CA ARG A 79 15.53 7.45 12.96
C ARG A 79 16.58 8.12 12.08
N ASN A 80 16.51 7.92 10.76
CA ASN A 80 17.44 8.56 9.83
C ASN A 80 16.99 10.00 9.52
N GLY A 81 17.89 10.97 9.73
CA GLY A 81 17.58 12.39 9.57
C GLY A 81 17.21 12.79 8.13
N GLU A 82 17.85 12.19 7.13
CA GLU A 82 17.61 12.50 5.71
C GLU A 82 16.21 12.05 5.26
N SER A 83 15.79 10.84 5.67
CA SER A 83 14.44 10.32 5.40
C SER A 83 13.38 11.05 6.22
N MET A 84 13.67 11.40 7.48
CA MET A 84 12.76 12.16 8.35
C MET A 84 12.48 13.57 7.79
N GLN A 85 13.53 14.29 7.37
CA GLN A 85 13.40 15.60 6.75
C GLN A 85 12.51 15.56 5.50
N ARG A 86 12.63 14.48 4.72
CA ARG A 86 11.82 14.25 3.52
C ARG A 86 10.45 13.67 3.82
N LYS A 87 10.14 13.32 5.08
CA LYS A 87 8.90 12.65 5.51
C LYS A 87 8.65 11.38 4.67
N LEU A 88 9.69 10.58 4.46
CA LEU A 88 9.56 9.26 3.84
C LEU A 88 8.90 8.32 4.84
N ASP A 89 7.76 7.78 4.46
CA ASP A 89 7.00 6.83 5.25
C ASP A 89 6.38 5.80 4.32
N ILE A 90 6.31 4.56 4.81
CA ILE A 90 5.59 3.48 4.14
C ILE A 90 4.10 3.55 4.53
N LEU A 91 3.81 4.06 5.75
CA LEU A 91 2.43 4.13 6.27
C LEU A 91 1.65 5.33 5.74
N ILE A 92 0.34 5.12 5.58
CA ILE A 92 -0.63 6.20 5.39
C ILE A 92 -0.67 7.03 6.69
N LYS A 93 -0.42 8.33 6.56
CA LYS A 93 -0.62 9.28 7.66
C LYS A 93 -2.04 9.83 7.57
N ASN A 94 -2.84 9.62 8.61
CA ASN A 94 -4.05 10.42 8.84
C ASN A 94 -3.78 11.43 9.96
N PHE A 95 -4.43 12.60 9.86
CA PHE A 95 -4.24 13.85 10.60
C PHE A 95 -4.25 13.80 12.15
N SER A 96 -4.29 12.63 12.79
CA SER A 96 -4.17 12.54 14.26
C SER A 96 -3.52 11.25 14.80
N LYS A 97 -3.35 10.19 14.01
CA LYS A 97 -2.68 8.96 14.46
C LYS A 97 -1.89 8.33 13.32
N PRO A 98 -0.62 7.90 13.52
CA PRO A 98 0.07 7.04 12.57
C PRO A 98 -0.70 5.71 12.52
N ARG A 99 -1.58 5.53 11.54
CA ARG A 99 -2.29 4.26 11.36
C ARG A 99 -1.35 3.29 10.66
N HIS A 100 -1.20 2.10 11.25
CA HIS A 100 -0.58 0.96 10.59
C HIS A 100 -1.32 0.71 9.26
N ILE A 101 -0.58 0.28 8.22
CA ILE A 101 -1.13 0.07 6.87
C ILE A 101 -2.35 -0.86 6.93
N CYS A 102 -2.33 -1.88 7.80
CA CYS A 102 -3.33 -2.89 8.07
C CYS A 102 -2.79 -3.72 9.25
N ASN A 103 -3.46 -3.80 10.40
CA ASN A 103 -3.14 -4.86 11.35
C ASN A 103 -3.70 -6.20 10.84
N VAL A 104 -2.88 -7.25 10.86
CA VAL A 104 -3.27 -8.59 10.40
C VAL A 104 -3.30 -9.53 11.60
N TYR A 105 -4.50 -10.01 11.92
CA TYR A 105 -4.75 -10.92 13.02
C TYR A 105 -5.02 -12.32 12.45
N THR A 106 -4.05 -13.21 12.57
CA THR A 106 -4.19 -14.62 12.21
C THR A 106 -4.90 -15.36 13.33
N LEU A 107 -6.18 -15.72 13.14
CA LEU A 107 -7.00 -16.41 14.15
C LEU A 107 -6.77 -17.92 14.13
N THR A 108 -6.69 -18.50 12.94
CA THR A 108 -6.39 -19.93 12.71
C THR A 108 -5.40 -20.06 11.54
N GLU A 109 -5.08 -21.29 11.10
CA GLU A 109 -4.22 -21.49 9.93
C GLU A 109 -4.79 -20.88 8.63
N ASN A 110 -6.12 -20.82 8.52
CA ASN A 110 -6.83 -20.46 7.28
C ASN A 110 -7.75 -19.23 7.42
N HIS A 111 -7.89 -18.68 8.63
CA HIS A 111 -8.78 -17.54 8.90
C HIS A 111 -8.05 -16.43 9.62
N GLY A 112 -8.36 -15.20 9.23
CA GLY A 112 -7.85 -14.02 9.91
C GLY A 112 -8.62 -12.76 9.57
N LEU A 113 -8.30 -11.72 10.32
CA LEU A 113 -8.88 -10.40 10.21
C LEU A 113 -7.79 -9.42 9.77
N LEU A 114 -8.05 -8.68 8.71
CA LEU A 114 -7.22 -7.57 8.30
C LEU A 114 -7.96 -6.28 8.65
N GLU A 115 -7.28 -5.33 9.29
CA GLU A 115 -7.83 -4.00 9.48
C GLU A 115 -8.13 -3.37 8.12
N TRP A 116 -9.33 -2.83 7.96
CA TRP A 116 -9.72 -2.20 6.71
C TRP A 116 -9.12 -0.81 6.60
N VAL A 117 -8.35 -0.57 5.54
CA VAL A 117 -7.80 0.75 5.26
C VAL A 117 -8.91 1.68 4.81
N GLN A 118 -9.23 2.66 5.65
CA GLN A 118 -10.24 3.65 5.34
C GLN A 118 -9.74 4.63 4.27
N ASN A 119 -10.69 5.21 3.53
CA ASN A 119 -10.45 6.23 2.50
C ASN A 119 -9.58 5.82 1.32
N THR A 120 -9.32 4.53 1.13
CA THR A 120 -8.58 4.04 -0.03
C THR A 120 -9.48 3.65 -1.18
N VAL A 121 -8.93 3.72 -2.39
CA VAL A 121 -9.52 3.23 -3.63
C VAL A 121 -8.47 2.48 -4.45
N PRO A 122 -8.81 1.38 -5.11
CA PRO A 122 -7.89 0.72 -6.03
C PRO A 122 -7.43 1.66 -7.15
N MET A 123 -6.15 1.59 -7.51
CA MET A 123 -5.58 2.40 -8.59
C MET A 123 -6.30 2.13 -9.93
N ARG A 124 -6.71 0.87 -10.17
CA ARG A 124 -7.49 0.50 -11.35
C ARG A 124 -8.79 1.31 -11.44
N ASN A 125 -9.57 1.39 -10.36
CA ASN A 125 -10.81 2.16 -10.33
C ASN A 125 -10.56 3.65 -10.62
N CYS A 126 -9.46 4.21 -10.10
CA CYS A 126 -9.10 5.61 -10.37
C CYS A 126 -8.83 5.85 -11.86
N ILE A 127 -8.12 4.92 -12.51
CA ILE A 127 -7.78 4.99 -13.93
C ILE A 127 -9.04 4.81 -14.80
N GLU A 128 -9.86 3.79 -14.52
CA GLU A 128 -11.10 3.52 -15.25
C GLU A 128 -12.07 4.71 -15.17
N GLN A 129 -12.24 5.28 -13.97
CA GLN A 129 -13.06 6.47 -13.75
C GLN A 129 -12.59 7.66 -14.60
N GLU A 130 -11.29 7.93 -14.66
CA GLU A 130 -10.78 9.04 -15.47
C GLU A 130 -10.88 8.78 -16.98
N HIS A 131 -10.71 7.54 -17.43
CA HIS A 131 -10.97 7.22 -18.84
C HIS A 131 -12.44 7.45 -19.24
N MET A 132 -13.39 7.12 -18.36
CA MET A 132 -14.80 7.45 -18.57
C MET A 132 -15.03 8.96 -18.65
N HIS A 133 -14.40 9.73 -17.76
CA HIS A 133 -14.49 11.20 -17.77
C HIS A 133 -13.91 11.82 -19.05
N CYS A 134 -12.78 11.30 -19.54
CA CYS A 134 -12.14 11.76 -20.77
C CYS A 134 -12.83 11.23 -22.05
N LYS A 135 -13.89 10.41 -21.90
CA LYS A 135 -14.61 9.75 -23.02
C LYS A 135 -13.65 9.00 -23.96
N HIS A 136 -12.60 8.40 -23.40
CA HIS A 136 -11.69 7.58 -24.19
C HIS A 136 -12.39 6.27 -24.56
N ASN A 137 -12.44 5.94 -25.86
CA ASN A 137 -12.98 4.68 -26.34
C ASN A 137 -12.01 3.55 -25.97
N LEU A 138 -12.18 2.99 -24.78
CA LEU A 138 -11.41 1.85 -24.32
C LEU A 138 -11.75 0.62 -25.15
N LEU A 139 -10.74 -0.07 -25.68
CA LEU A 139 -10.94 -1.36 -26.33
C LEU A 139 -11.21 -2.44 -25.28
N ASP A 140 -12.11 -3.38 -25.60
CA ASP A 140 -12.38 -4.55 -24.76
C ASP A 140 -11.16 -5.50 -24.76
N PRO A 141 -10.60 -5.84 -23.58
CA PRO A 141 -9.46 -6.75 -23.45
C PRO A 141 -9.59 -8.06 -24.22
N ASP A 142 -10.80 -8.61 -24.34
CA ASP A 142 -11.04 -9.92 -24.96
C ASP A 142 -10.92 -9.88 -26.50
N THR A 143 -11.02 -8.70 -27.11
CA THR A 143 -10.86 -8.51 -28.56
C THR A 143 -9.40 -8.63 -29.01
N PHE A 144 -8.45 -8.47 -28.09
CA PHE A 144 -7.02 -8.50 -28.36
C PHE A 144 -6.41 -9.79 -27.79
N ALA A 145 -6.78 -10.94 -28.37
CA ALA A 145 -5.93 -12.11 -28.29
C ALA A 145 -4.54 -11.72 -28.79
N ILE A 146 -3.58 -11.64 -27.87
CA ILE A 146 -2.25 -11.06 -28.05
C ILE A 146 -1.46 -11.94 -29.03
N HIS A 147 -1.66 -11.73 -30.33
CA HIS A 147 -0.74 -12.13 -31.37
C HIS A 147 0.21 -10.97 -31.62
N ASN A 148 1.30 -10.94 -30.85
CA ASN A 148 2.64 -10.39 -31.13
C ASN A 148 2.82 -9.10 -31.98
N MET A 149 1.80 -8.25 -32.15
CA MET A 149 1.91 -7.03 -32.96
C MET A 149 1.33 -5.81 -32.25
N ASP A 150 2.18 -4.78 -32.14
CA ASP A 150 1.84 -3.37 -31.96
C ASP A 150 1.16 -2.93 -30.65
N TYR A 151 1.40 -3.59 -29.51
CA TYR A 151 0.95 -3.08 -28.20
C TYR A 151 1.40 -1.63 -27.96
N LEU A 152 2.68 -1.34 -28.21
CA LEU A 152 3.27 -0.02 -27.98
C LEU A 152 2.82 1.05 -28.98
N THR A 153 2.49 0.66 -30.21
CA THR A 153 2.20 1.57 -31.33
C THR A 153 0.71 1.74 -31.57
N LYS A 154 -0.15 0.77 -31.23
CA LYS A 154 -1.60 0.82 -31.42
C LYS A 154 -2.41 0.90 -30.14
N LEU A 155 -1.97 0.27 -29.04
CA LEU A 155 -2.73 0.25 -27.79
C LEU A 155 -2.37 1.43 -26.89
N VAL A 156 -1.07 1.65 -26.62
CA VAL A 156 -0.62 2.75 -25.76
C VAL A 156 -1.14 4.13 -26.21
N PRO A 157 -1.13 4.49 -27.51
CA PRO A 157 -1.68 5.77 -27.96
C PRO A 157 -3.20 5.90 -27.78
N ARG A 158 -3.95 4.79 -27.83
CA ARG A 158 -5.40 4.77 -27.59
C ARG A 158 -5.78 4.84 -26.12
N HIS A 159 -4.85 4.46 -25.24
CA HIS A 159 -5.03 4.44 -23.80
C HIS A 159 -4.01 5.38 -23.14
N PRO A 160 -4.15 6.71 -23.33
CA PRO A 160 -3.23 7.67 -22.74
C PRO A 160 -3.27 7.58 -21.21
N PRO A 161 -2.15 7.84 -20.52
CA PRO A 161 -2.10 7.81 -19.06
C PRO A 161 -2.93 8.96 -18.46
N VAL A 162 -3.86 8.64 -17.56
CA VAL A 162 -4.83 9.57 -16.99
C VAL A 162 -4.74 9.74 -15.47
N LEU A 163 -3.89 8.95 -14.79
CA LEU A 163 -3.86 8.98 -13.31
C LEU A 163 -3.51 10.36 -12.73
N HIS A 164 -2.70 11.17 -13.43
CA HIS A 164 -2.38 12.53 -13.00
C HIS A 164 -3.63 13.45 -12.97
N LEU A 165 -4.60 13.22 -13.86
CA LEU A 165 -5.87 13.94 -13.90
C LEU A 165 -6.74 13.60 -12.69
N TRP A 166 -6.70 12.33 -12.24
CA TRP A 166 -7.39 11.92 -11.01
C TRP A 166 -6.88 12.71 -9.81
N TYR A 167 -5.55 12.85 -9.67
CA TYR A 167 -4.96 13.67 -8.60
C TYR A 167 -5.38 15.14 -8.71
N GLN A 168 -5.42 15.71 -9.91
CA GLN A 168 -5.86 17.10 -10.09
C GLN A 168 -7.34 17.28 -9.72
N ARG A 169 -8.22 16.38 -10.17
CA ARG A 169 -9.67 16.45 -9.96
C ARG A 169 -10.07 16.21 -8.50
N THR A 170 -9.36 15.34 -7.79
CA THR A 170 -9.69 14.97 -6.41
C THR A 170 -9.06 15.86 -5.34
N SER A 171 -8.16 16.77 -5.74
CA SER A 171 -7.54 17.71 -4.81
C SER A 171 -8.44 18.91 -4.57
N ALA A 172 -8.41 19.44 -3.34
CA ALA A 172 -9.25 20.58 -2.98
C ALA A 172 -8.75 21.90 -3.60
N ASP A 173 -7.43 22.07 -3.66
CA ASP A 173 -6.75 23.25 -4.18
C ASP A 173 -5.36 22.90 -4.74
N PRO A 174 -4.67 23.83 -5.45
CA PRO A 174 -3.35 23.55 -6.02
C PRO A 174 -2.25 23.18 -5.01
N SER A 175 -2.35 23.67 -3.77
CA SER A 175 -1.40 23.35 -2.70
C SER A 175 -1.62 21.93 -2.19
N ASP A 176 -2.88 21.54 -1.98
CA ASP A 176 -3.27 20.17 -1.66
C ASP A 176 -2.83 19.20 -2.78
N TRP A 177 -3.07 19.57 -4.05
CA TRP A 177 -2.62 18.79 -5.20
C TRP A 177 -1.11 18.55 -5.17
N LEU A 178 -0.31 19.59 -4.96
CA LEU A 178 1.14 19.47 -4.90
C LEU A 178 1.59 18.62 -3.71
N ALA A 179 0.94 18.77 -2.54
CA ALA A 179 1.24 17.99 -1.35
C ALA A 179 0.94 16.49 -1.53
N ARG A 180 -0.23 16.17 -2.11
CA ARG A 180 -0.64 14.80 -2.45
C ARG A 180 0.28 14.19 -3.49
N ARG A 181 0.64 14.94 -4.53
CA ARG A 181 1.60 14.51 -5.56
C ARG A 181 2.96 14.15 -4.97
N ASN A 182 3.47 14.97 -4.05
CA ASN A 182 4.74 14.71 -3.38
C ASN A 182 4.66 13.48 -2.47
N THR A 183 3.51 13.27 -1.82
CA THR A 183 3.26 12.09 -0.98
C THR A 183 3.14 10.81 -1.82
N TYR A 184 2.48 10.89 -2.97
CA TYR A 184 2.42 9.83 -3.97
C TYR A 184 3.83 9.42 -4.43
N ALA A 185 4.64 10.39 -4.87
CA ALA A 185 5.99 10.10 -5.38
C ALA A 185 6.88 9.40 -4.34
N LYS A 186 6.80 9.82 -3.07
CA LYS A 186 7.56 9.23 -1.96
C LYS A 186 7.08 7.82 -1.63
N SER A 187 5.77 7.62 -1.51
CA SER A 187 5.19 6.31 -1.20
C SER A 187 5.43 5.31 -2.35
N LEU A 188 5.32 5.75 -3.61
CA LEU A 188 5.68 4.96 -4.78
C LEU A 188 7.14 4.52 -4.73
N ALA A 189 8.08 5.45 -4.49
CA ALA A 189 9.50 5.13 -4.39
C ALA A 189 9.80 4.07 -3.32
N VAL A 190 9.22 4.23 -2.12
CA VAL A 190 9.43 3.30 -1.02
C VAL A 190 8.85 1.92 -1.33
N TRP A 191 7.63 1.83 -1.86
CA TRP A 191 7.03 0.56 -2.25
C TRP A 191 7.73 -0.11 -3.43
N SER A 192 8.24 0.66 -4.40
CA SER A 192 9.03 0.12 -5.51
C SER A 192 10.31 -0.54 -5.02
N MET A 193 11.08 0.12 -4.14
CA MET A 193 12.32 -0.45 -3.61
C MET A 193 12.05 -1.61 -2.65
N LEU A 194 11.04 -1.50 -1.79
CA LEU A 194 10.64 -2.60 -0.90
C LEU A 194 10.16 -3.83 -1.69
N GLY A 195 9.34 -3.61 -2.71
CA GLY A 195 8.86 -4.68 -3.59
C GLY A 195 10.00 -5.39 -4.30
N TYR A 196 11.01 -4.64 -4.77
CA TYR A 196 12.21 -5.22 -5.36
C TYR A 196 12.98 -6.10 -4.37
N ILE A 197 13.26 -5.59 -3.16
CA ILE A 197 14.01 -6.34 -2.12
C ILE A 197 13.29 -7.63 -1.73
N LEU A 198 11.95 -7.60 -1.62
CA LEU A 198 11.15 -8.77 -1.25
C LEU A 198 10.84 -9.70 -2.42
N GLY A 199 11.10 -9.28 -3.66
CA GLY A 199 10.64 -9.99 -4.86
C GLY A 199 9.10 -10.09 -4.92
N LEU A 200 8.41 -8.98 -4.62
CA LEU A 200 6.96 -8.89 -4.61
C LEU A 200 6.39 -8.80 -6.03
N GLY A 201 5.71 -9.87 -6.46
CA GLY A 201 4.97 -9.95 -7.72
C GLY A 201 3.46 -9.71 -7.56
N ASP A 202 2.70 -10.00 -8.60
CA ASP A 202 1.24 -9.87 -8.69
C ASP A 202 0.74 -8.46 -8.32
N ARG A 203 1.47 -7.43 -8.78
CA ARG A 203 1.15 -6.01 -8.54
C ARG A 203 0.24 -5.45 -9.63
N HIS A 204 -0.95 -6.05 -9.76
CA HIS A 204 -2.01 -5.50 -10.61
C HIS A 204 -2.69 -4.28 -9.95
N GLY A 205 -3.49 -3.53 -10.73
CA GLY A 205 -4.08 -2.26 -10.29
C GLY A 205 -5.12 -2.35 -9.17
N GLU A 206 -5.56 -3.55 -8.79
CA GLU A 206 -6.44 -3.76 -7.62
C GLU A 206 -5.64 -3.87 -6.32
N ASN A 207 -4.42 -4.41 -6.38
CA ASN A 207 -3.55 -4.61 -5.22
C ASN A 207 -2.75 -3.35 -4.84
N ILE A 208 -2.93 -2.25 -5.58
CA ILE A 208 -2.33 -0.95 -5.28
C ILE A 208 -3.47 0.00 -4.94
N LEU A 209 -3.58 0.32 -3.66
CA LEU A 209 -4.59 1.21 -3.12
C LEU A 209 -4.03 2.63 -3.01
N ILE A 210 -4.84 3.62 -3.39
CA ILE A 210 -4.52 5.05 -3.26
C ILE A 210 -5.39 5.62 -2.14
N ASP A 211 -4.78 6.28 -1.15
CA ASP A 211 -5.51 7.02 -0.14
C ASP A 211 -6.05 8.33 -0.73
N LYS A 212 -7.38 8.50 -0.68
CA LYS A 212 -8.07 9.69 -1.20
C LYS A 212 -7.78 10.95 -0.41
N VAL A 213 -7.25 10.86 0.81
CA VAL A 213 -6.94 12.02 1.65
C VAL A 213 -5.49 12.44 1.42
N SER A 214 -4.52 11.57 1.71
CA SER A 214 -3.10 11.91 1.62
C SER A 214 -2.50 11.81 0.21
N GLY A 215 -3.12 11.06 -0.69
CA GLY A 215 -2.53 10.71 -1.99
C GLY A 215 -1.39 9.69 -1.92
N SER A 216 -1.12 9.10 -0.76
CA SER A 216 -0.16 8.00 -0.64
C SER A 216 -0.69 6.71 -1.28
N ILE A 217 0.23 5.82 -1.67
CA ILE A 217 -0.13 4.45 -2.08
C ILE A 217 0.19 3.43 -1.00
N VAL A 218 -0.57 2.35 -1.00
CA VAL A 218 -0.38 1.16 -0.19
C VAL A 218 -0.58 -0.07 -1.03
N HIS A 219 0.32 -1.03 -0.88
CA HIS A 219 0.13 -2.36 -1.48
C HIS A 219 -0.63 -3.24 -0.50
N VAL A 220 -1.52 -4.08 -1.04
CA VAL A 220 -2.23 -5.13 -0.30
C VAL A 220 -2.00 -6.47 -0.99
N ASP A 221 -2.33 -7.55 -0.29
CA ASP A 221 -2.25 -8.93 -0.79
C ASP A 221 -0.81 -9.34 -1.12
N PHE A 222 -0.11 -10.00 -0.18
CA PHE A 222 1.31 -10.34 -0.30
C PHE A 222 1.55 -11.83 -0.59
N ASP A 223 0.66 -12.44 -1.37
CA ASP A 223 0.77 -13.86 -1.69
C ASP A 223 1.96 -14.18 -2.60
N CYS A 224 2.30 -13.29 -3.53
CA CYS A 224 3.38 -13.49 -4.50
C CYS A 224 4.71 -12.86 -4.04
N LEU A 225 5.32 -13.41 -3.00
CA LEU A 225 6.63 -12.98 -2.48
C LEU A 225 7.80 -13.84 -2.97
N PHE A 226 9.02 -13.32 -2.80
CA PHE A 226 10.30 -13.99 -3.06
C PHE A 226 10.48 -14.52 -4.48
N GLY A 227 10.04 -13.73 -5.47
CA GLY A 227 10.26 -14.03 -6.89
C GLY A 227 9.31 -15.07 -7.47
N ARG A 228 8.24 -15.47 -6.74
CA ARG A 228 7.22 -16.40 -7.27
C ARG A 228 6.58 -15.93 -8.58
N GLY A 229 6.53 -14.62 -8.83
CA GLY A 229 6.03 -14.06 -10.08
C GLY A 229 6.79 -14.54 -11.32
N LEU A 230 8.06 -14.91 -11.18
CA LEU A 230 8.89 -15.45 -12.27
C LEU A 230 8.51 -16.89 -12.65
N HIS A 231 7.81 -17.61 -11.78
CA HIS A 231 7.41 -19.01 -11.98
C HIS A 231 5.95 -19.17 -12.41
N LEU A 232 5.23 -18.07 -12.64
CA LEU A 232 3.88 -18.11 -13.19
C LEU A 232 3.90 -18.58 -14.66
N ALA A 233 2.76 -19.08 -15.15
CA ALA A 233 2.60 -19.50 -16.54
C ALA A 233 2.98 -18.40 -17.55
N LYS A 234 2.75 -17.14 -17.18
CA LYS A 234 3.31 -15.95 -17.84
C LYS A 234 4.20 -15.21 -16.83
N PRO A 235 5.54 -15.34 -16.93
CA PRO A 235 6.45 -14.77 -15.95
C PRO A 235 6.39 -13.24 -15.85
N GLU A 236 6.41 -12.73 -14.63
CA GLU A 236 6.55 -11.30 -14.34
C GLU A 236 8.03 -10.92 -14.28
N VAL A 237 8.59 -10.47 -15.41
CA VAL A 237 10.02 -10.12 -15.52
C VAL A 237 10.37 -8.70 -15.07
N VAL A 238 9.39 -7.92 -14.61
CA VAL A 238 9.58 -6.55 -14.15
C VAL A 238 9.84 -6.52 -12.63
N PRO A 239 10.78 -5.68 -12.14
CA PRO A 239 11.14 -5.66 -10.72
C PRO A 239 10.03 -5.08 -9.81
N PHE A 240 9.24 -4.17 -10.35
CA PHE A 240 8.08 -3.54 -9.69
C PHE A 240 7.24 -2.83 -10.75
N ARG A 241 6.02 -2.45 -10.39
CA ARG A 241 5.11 -1.73 -11.30
C ARG A 241 5.50 -0.25 -11.43
N LEU A 242 6.02 0.15 -12.59
CA LEU A 242 6.28 1.55 -12.94
C LEU A 242 5.77 1.88 -14.36
N THR A 243 4.46 1.75 -14.55
CA THR A 243 3.80 2.00 -15.85
C THR A 243 3.68 3.49 -16.16
N ALA A 244 3.30 3.87 -17.38
CA ALA A 244 3.04 5.27 -17.74
C ALA A 244 2.03 5.96 -16.80
N ASN A 245 0.98 5.26 -16.37
CA ASN A 245 0.04 5.78 -15.38
C ASN A 245 0.68 6.00 -14.01
N CYS A 246 1.75 5.28 -13.64
CA CYS A 246 2.49 5.52 -12.40
C CYS A 246 3.49 6.68 -12.53
N VAL A 247 4.02 6.92 -13.73
CA VAL A 247 5.01 7.97 -13.98
C VAL A 247 4.36 9.34 -14.16
N THR A 248 3.21 9.44 -14.83
CA THR A 248 2.58 10.75 -15.10
C THR A 248 2.26 11.59 -13.87
N PRO A 249 1.79 11.04 -12.72
CA PRO A 249 1.54 11.85 -11.53
C PRO A 249 2.83 12.36 -10.88
N LEU A 250 4.02 11.83 -11.23
CA LEU A 250 5.29 12.36 -10.72
C LEU A 250 5.57 13.78 -11.23
N GLY A 251 4.83 14.23 -12.25
CA GLY A 251 4.96 15.55 -12.85
C GLY A 251 6.04 15.59 -13.93
N VAL A 252 6.47 16.81 -14.27
CA VAL A 252 7.36 17.07 -15.40
C VAL A 252 8.74 16.43 -15.27
N THR A 253 9.23 16.23 -14.05
CA THR A 253 10.51 15.58 -13.78
C THR A 253 10.44 14.06 -13.96
N GLY A 254 9.23 13.49 -14.04
CA GLY A 254 9.02 12.05 -14.10
C GLY A 254 9.76 11.34 -12.96
N VAL A 255 10.54 10.32 -13.33
CA VAL A 255 11.32 9.51 -12.39
C VAL A 255 12.56 10.23 -11.86
N GLU A 256 13.09 11.21 -12.59
CA GLU A 256 14.40 11.86 -12.36
C GLU A 256 14.39 12.93 -11.26
N GLY A 257 13.30 13.07 -10.53
CA GLY A 257 13.16 14.05 -9.45
C GLY A 257 13.00 13.41 -8.07
N LEU A 258 11.94 13.81 -7.39
CA LEU A 258 11.61 13.37 -6.03
C LEU A 258 11.56 11.84 -5.91
N TYR A 259 11.11 11.14 -6.94
CA TYR A 259 11.03 9.68 -6.96
C TYR A 259 12.42 9.03 -6.83
N ARG A 260 13.35 9.31 -7.77
CA ARG A 260 14.72 8.75 -7.75
C ARG A 260 15.44 9.05 -6.43
N HIS A 261 15.40 10.30 -5.96
CA HIS A 261 16.02 10.65 -4.68
C HIS A 261 15.40 9.92 -3.49
N SER A 262 14.08 9.72 -3.48
CA SER A 262 13.42 8.95 -2.42
C SER A 262 13.83 7.48 -2.45
N CYS A 263 14.01 6.89 -3.64
CA CYS A 263 14.55 5.54 -3.81
C CYS A 263 15.96 5.43 -3.25
N GLU A 264 16.85 6.36 -3.60
CA GLU A 264 18.25 6.37 -3.14
C GLU A 264 18.35 6.47 -1.61
N VAL A 265 17.61 7.41 -1.00
CA VAL A 265 17.58 7.58 0.45
C VAL A 265 17.04 6.32 1.13
N PHE A 266 15.94 5.76 0.62
CA PHE A 266 15.39 4.51 1.15
C PHE A 266 16.42 3.37 1.08
N MET A 267 17.05 3.16 -0.07
CA MET A 267 18.06 2.12 -0.26
C MET A 267 19.27 2.31 0.67
N LYS A 268 19.73 3.54 0.89
CA LYS A 268 20.79 3.83 1.87
C LYS A 268 20.38 3.43 3.29
N VAL A 269 19.15 3.76 3.70
CA VAL A 269 18.62 3.37 5.02
C VAL A 269 18.57 1.85 5.17
N ILE A 270 18.10 1.13 4.14
CA ILE A 270 18.08 -0.33 4.12
C ILE A 270 19.48 -0.91 4.24
N GLN A 271 20.42 -0.45 3.42
CA GLN A 271 21.81 -0.93 3.42
C GLN A 271 22.50 -0.71 4.77
N ASN A 272 22.31 0.46 5.38
CA ASN A 272 22.86 0.77 6.69
C ASN A 272 22.26 -0.08 7.84
N ASN A 273 21.09 -0.71 7.62
CA ASN A 273 20.41 -1.55 8.60
C ASN A 273 20.28 -3.00 8.13
N ARG A 274 21.18 -3.46 7.24
CA ARG A 274 21.15 -4.79 6.61
C ARG A 274 21.00 -5.92 7.61
N ASP A 275 21.74 -5.90 8.71
CA ASP A 275 21.75 -7.01 9.67
C ASP A 275 20.41 -7.16 10.39
N THR A 276 19.77 -6.03 10.72
CA THR A 276 18.43 -6.02 11.32
C THR A 276 17.40 -6.59 10.34
N LEU A 277 17.49 -6.20 9.08
CA LEU A 277 16.62 -6.70 8.02
C LEU A 277 16.83 -8.20 7.75
N SER A 278 18.07 -8.63 7.69
CA SER A 278 18.45 -10.03 7.51
C SER A 278 17.91 -10.91 8.64
N ALA A 279 18.01 -10.43 9.90
CA ALA A 279 17.47 -11.16 11.06
C ALA A 279 15.94 -11.33 10.97
N VAL A 280 15.23 -10.27 10.60
CA VAL A 280 13.76 -10.30 10.46
C VAL A 280 13.33 -11.18 9.30
N LEU A 281 13.94 -11.01 8.12
CA LEU A 281 13.63 -11.86 6.95
C LEU A 281 14.04 -13.32 7.18
N GLY A 282 15.13 -13.57 7.89
CA GLY A 282 15.55 -14.92 8.30
C GLY A 282 14.47 -15.61 9.14
N SER A 283 13.83 -14.88 10.05
CA SER A 283 12.71 -15.42 10.82
C SER A 283 11.47 -15.73 9.97
N PHE A 284 11.30 -15.06 8.82
CA PHE A 284 10.16 -15.31 7.92
C PHE A 284 10.34 -16.61 7.16
N VAL A 285 11.56 -16.85 6.66
CA VAL A 285 11.92 -18.07 5.92
C VAL A 285 11.92 -19.30 6.84
N ALA A 286 12.28 -19.11 8.11
CA ALA A 286 12.30 -20.18 9.11
C ALA A 286 10.91 -20.60 9.63
N ASP A 287 9.84 -19.84 9.32
CA ASP A 287 8.49 -20.15 9.80
C ASP A 287 7.95 -21.42 9.10
N PRO A 288 7.81 -22.56 9.81
CA PRO A 288 7.46 -23.84 9.20
C PRO A 288 6.00 -23.89 8.74
N PHE A 289 5.18 -22.93 9.16
CA PHE A 289 3.77 -22.85 8.79
C PHE A 289 3.50 -21.93 7.60
N VAL A 290 4.55 -21.34 7.01
CA VAL A 290 4.44 -20.55 5.80
C VAL A 290 5.03 -21.32 4.64
N ASP A 291 4.18 -21.71 3.70
CA ASP A 291 4.66 -22.36 2.50
C ASP A 291 5.22 -21.33 1.51
N TRP A 292 6.55 -21.29 1.47
CA TRP A 292 7.33 -20.51 0.53
C TRP A 292 7.67 -21.29 -0.75
N LYS A 293 7.48 -22.62 -0.74
CA LYS A 293 8.06 -23.55 -1.72
C LYS A 293 7.06 -24.20 -2.66
N ASN A 294 5.75 -23.96 -2.52
CA ASN A 294 4.78 -24.53 -3.45
C ASN A 294 5.11 -24.15 -4.89
N LYS A 295 5.68 -25.14 -5.59
CA LYS A 295 5.81 -25.22 -7.04
C LYS A 295 4.39 -25.20 -7.59
N VAL A 296 4.14 -24.28 -8.51
CA VAL A 296 2.98 -24.33 -9.41
C VAL A 296 2.98 -25.67 -10.14
#